data_AF-A0A1Y0BR67-F1
#
_entry.id   AF-A0A1Y0BR67-F1
#
_cell.length_a   1.000
_cell.length_b   1.000
_cell.length_c   1.000
_cell.angle_alpha   90.00
_cell.angle_beta   90.00
_cell.angle_gamma   90.00
#
_symmetry.space_group_name_H-M   'P 1'
#
loop_
_entity.id
_entity.type
_entity.pdbx_description
1 polymer ?
#
loop_
_entity_poly.entity_id
_entity_poly.type
_entity_poly.pdbx_seq_one_letter_code
_entity_poly.pdbx_strand_id
1 'polypeptide(L)' 'MMTPMVDRIGQGFIDMATAMTPLGRGAEPREVANLVAFLSSDEASYITGATIPIDGGFTAQ' A
#
# COMPACT_ATOMS: atom_id res chain seq x y z
N MET A 1 10.76 6.89 4.95
CA MET A 1 10.28 8.25 4.57
C MET A 1 9.05 8.06 3.72
N MET A 2 7.97 8.79 4.01
CA MET A 2 6.76 8.74 3.19
C MET A 2 7.04 9.30 1.79
N THR A 3 6.28 8.86 0.79
CA THR A 3 6.49 9.33 -0.59
C THR A 3 6.04 10.79 -0.74
N PRO A 4 6.61 11.59 -1.66
CA PRO A 4 6.18 12.98 -1.91
C PRO A 4 4.70 13.14 -2.28
N MET A 5 4.04 12.05 -2.67
CA MET A 5 2.60 12.05 -2.94
C MET A 5 1.79 12.24 -1.65
N VAL A 6 2.21 11.61 -0.55
CA VAL A 6 1.53 11.71 0.75
C VAL A 6 1.66 13.11 1.35
N ASP A 7 2.78 13.79 1.13
CA ASP A 7 3.00 15.17 1.61
C ASP A 7 1.97 16.18 1.09
N ARG A 8 1.31 15.86 -0.04
CA ARG A 8 0.27 16.71 -0.65
C ARG A 8 -1.11 16.49 -0.03
N ILE A 9 -1.26 15.47 0.80
CA ILE A 9 -2.53 15.06 1.40
C ILE A 9 -2.46 15.53 2.86
N GLY A 10 -3.24 16.57 3.21
CA GLY A 10 -3.11 17.26 4.49
C GLY A 10 -3.19 16.34 5.71
N GLN A 11 -2.54 16.73 6.81
CA GLN A 11 -2.35 15.89 8.00
C GLN A 11 -3.65 15.27 8.54
N GLY A 12 -4.77 16.00 8.53
CA GLY A 12 -6.06 15.47 9.00
C GLY A 12 -6.54 14.23 8.23
N PHE A 13 -6.23 14.12 6.94
CA PHE A 13 -6.51 12.91 6.17
C PHE A 13 -5.57 11.77 6.55
N ILE A 14 -4.28 12.06 6.77
CA ILE A 14 -3.30 11.06 7.20
C ILE A 14 -3.71 10.46 8.54
N ASP A 15 -4.13 11.28 9.49
CA ASP A 15 -4.57 10.83 10.81
C ASP A 15 -5.83 9.97 10.71
N MET A 16 -6.81 10.41 9.90
CA MET A 16 -8.03 9.63 9.63
C MET A 16 -7.71 8.28 8.98
N ALA A 17 -6.91 8.27 7.92
CA ALA A 17 -6.54 7.05 7.21
C ALA A 17 -5.79 6.08 8.16
N THR A 18 -4.86 6.59 8.95
CA THR A 18 -4.10 5.82 9.95
C THR A 18 -5.03 5.18 10.98
N ALA A 19 -6.01 5.92 11.48
CA ALA A 19 -6.98 5.41 12.47
C ALA A 19 -7.90 4.33 11.88
N MET A 20 -8.19 4.40 10.58
CA MET A 20 -9.01 3.41 9.89
C MET A 20 -8.21 2.21 9.41
N THR A 21 -6.90 2.30 9.21
CA THR A 21 -6.09 1.16 8.78
C THR A 21 -5.83 0.22 9.96
N PRO A 22 -6.19 -1.09 9.88
CA PRO A 22 -5.93 -2.05 10.96
C PRO A 22 -4.47 -2.13 11.43
N LEU A 23 -3.50 -1.99 10.51
CA LEU A 23 -2.08 -1.93 10.88
C LEU A 23 -1.67 -0.62 11.58
N GLY A 24 -2.53 0.39 11.62
CA GLY A 24 -2.32 1.65 12.35
C GLY A 24 -1.18 2.52 11.82
N ARG A 25 -0.76 2.32 10.56
CA ARG A 25 0.31 3.09 9.92
C ARG A 25 0.21 3.03 8.40
N GLY A 26 0.88 3.98 7.74
CA GLY A 26 1.18 3.88 6.31
C GLY A 26 2.18 2.75 6.01
N ALA A 27 2.15 2.29 4.76
CA ALA A 27 3.13 1.33 4.25
C ALA A 27 4.51 1.99 4.08
N GLU A 28 5.57 1.25 4.42
CA GLU A 28 6.93 1.61 4.03
C GLU A 28 7.13 1.38 2.53
N PRO A 29 7.94 2.18 1.82
CA PRO A 29 8.18 2.01 0.39
C PRO A 29 8.59 0.59 -0.01
N ARG A 30 9.36 -0.10 0.84
CA ARG A 30 9.78 -1.49 0.61
C ARG A 30 8.62 -2.49 0.60
N GLU A 31 7.55 -2.24 1.36
CA GLU A 31 6.38 -3.12 1.43
C GLU A 31 5.60 -3.09 0.11
N VAL A 32 5.55 -1.94 -0.56
CA VAL A 32 4.99 -1.81 -1.91
C VAL A 32 5.95 -2.39 -2.95
N ALA A 33 7.24 -2.06 -2.88
CA ALA A 33 8.25 -2.50 -3.85
C ALA A 33 8.37 -4.03 -3.90
N ASN A 34 8.22 -4.73 -2.78
CA ASN A 34 8.31 -6.19 -2.75
C ASN A 34 7.20 -6.85 -3.57
N LEU A 35 5.95 -6.37 -3.50
CA LEU A 35 4.88 -6.93 -4.34
C LEU A 35 5.12 -6.60 -5.82
N VAL A 36 5.57 -5.38 -6.12
CA VAL A 36 5.91 -4.99 -7.50
C VAL A 36 7.02 -5.90 -8.06
N ALA A 37 8.05 -6.19 -7.26
CA ALA A 37 9.14 -7.08 -7.65
C ALA A 37 8.64 -8.50 -7.92
N PHE A 38 7.78 -9.05 -7.06
CA PHE A 38 7.15 -10.35 -7.26
C PHE A 38 6.27 -10.37 -8.53
N LEU A 39 5.42 -9.37 -8.72
CA LEU A 39 4.53 -9.32 -9.90
C LEU A 39 5.29 -9.11 -11.21
N SER A 40 6.51 -8.59 -11.15
CA SER A 40 7.38 -8.40 -12.31
C SER A 40 8.28 -9.60 -12.58
N SER A 41 8.29 -10.62 -11.72
CA SER A 41 9.16 -11.79 -11.85
C SER A 41 8.43 -12.97 -12.50
N ASP A 42 9.19 -14.00 -12.89
CA ASP A 42 8.65 -15.20 -13.55
C ASP A 42 7.72 -16.01 -12.61
N GLU A 43 7.89 -15.86 -11.30
CA GLU A 43 7.04 -16.47 -10.27
C GLU A 43 5.58 -16.02 -10.35
N ALA A 44 5.30 -14.85 -10.94
CA ALA A 44 3.96 -14.32 -11.15
C ALA A 44 3.40 -14.57 -12.57
N SER A 45 4.03 -15.44 -13.36
CA SER A 45 3.73 -15.65 -14.80
C SER A 45 2.28 -15.99 -15.17
N TYR A 46 1.44 -16.41 -14.21
CA TYR A 46 0.02 -16.71 -14.42
C TYR A 46 -0.93 -15.73 -13.71
N ILE A 47 -0.41 -14.68 -13.10
CA ILE A 47 -1.19 -13.63 -12.44
C ILE A 47 -1.40 -12.49 -13.43
N THR A 48 -2.63 -12.34 -13.92
CA THR A 48 -3.02 -11.23 -14.80
C THR A 48 -4.48 -10.85 -14.56
N GLY A 49 -4.84 -9.58 -14.78
CA GLY A 49 -6.20 -9.06 -14.58
C GLY A 49 -6.66 -8.97 -13.12
N ALA A 50 -5.75 -9.15 -12.16
CA ALA A 50 -6.05 -9.08 -10.73
C ALA A 50 -5.65 -7.71 -10.13
N THR A 51 -6.43 -7.25 -9.16
CA THR A 51 -6.05 -6.14 -8.27
C THR A 51 -5.64 -6.72 -6.93
N ILE A 52 -4.43 -6.41 -6.47
CA ILE A 52 -3.91 -6.89 -5.18
C ILE A 52 -3.71 -5.68 -4.27
N PRO A 53 -4.52 -5.50 -3.21
CA PRO A 53 -4.41 -4.35 -2.31
C PRO A 53 -3.16 -4.42 -1.44
N ILE A 54 -2.49 -3.27 -1.26
CA ILE A 54 -1.40 -3.05 -0.30
C ILE A 54 -1.79 -1.87 0.60
N ASP A 55 -2.70 -2.10 1.53
CA ASP A 55 -3.39 -1.02 2.24
C ASP A 55 -3.47 -1.22 3.76
N GLY A 56 -2.75 -2.21 4.29
CA GLY A 56 -2.74 -2.54 5.71
C GLY A 56 -4.11 -2.96 6.26
N GLY A 57 -5.00 -3.43 5.40
CA GLY A 57 -6.36 -3.85 5.72
C GLY A 57 -7.41 -2.76 5.55
N PHE A 58 -7.06 -1.57 5.07
CA PHE A 58 -7.99 -0.43 4.98
C PHE A 58 -9.29 -0.76 4.22
N THR A 59 -9.24 -1.52 3.13
CA THR A 59 -10.40 -1.81 2.26
C THR A 59 -11.22 -3.06 2.62
N ALA A 60 -10.71 -3.95 3.48
CA ALA A 60 -11.28 -5.30 3.66
C ALA A 60 -11.52 -5.67 5.14
N GLN A 61 -11.96 -4.69 5.93
CA GLN A 61 -12.21 -4.82 7.38
C GLN A 61 -13.57 -5.46 7.68
#